data_AF-A0A533SR27-F1
#
_entry.id   AF-A0A533SR27-F1
#
_cell.length_a   1.000
_cell.length_b   1.000
_cell.length_c   1.000
_cell.angle_alpha   90.00
_cell.angle_beta   90.00
_cell.angle_gamma   90.00
#
_symmetry.space_group_name_H-M   'P 1'
#
loop_
_entity.id
_entity.type
_entity.pdbx_description
1 polymer ?
#
loop_
_entity_poly.entity_id
_entity_poly.type
_entity_poly.pdbx_seq_one_letter_code
_entity_poly.pdbx_strand_id
1 'polypeptide(L)'
;MPVTAFFECSNPACGFRFPAPAAMNACPRCGAPLRGLPNHAGLDSFNPRDDIPSGSTLEALLDNIRSTYNVGAMFRTGDGAGLAHLHLCGTSPTPENPRVGKTALGAEFSVPWTWHANGLLAARQIKAQGRKLWALEIGPGSSSIF
;
A
#
# COMPACT_ATOMS: atom_id res chain seq x y z
N MET A 1 21.66 -1.10 -8.67
CA MET A 1 20.67 -0.08 -8.26
C MET A 1 20.93 0.28 -6.81
N PRO A 2 20.81 1.56 -6.39
CA PRO A 2 20.99 1.91 -4.98
C PRO A 2 20.01 1.12 -4.11
N VAL A 3 20.47 0.64 -2.97
CA VAL A 3 19.64 -0.11 -2.02
C VAL A 3 18.60 0.87 -1.47
N THR A 4 17.35 0.67 -1.85
CA THR A 4 16.21 1.37 -1.27
C THR A 4 15.97 0.81 0.13
N ALA A 5 15.94 1.68 1.13
CA ALA A 5 15.56 1.33 2.49
C ALA A 5 14.18 1.90 2.80
N PHE A 6 13.45 1.23 3.68
CA PHE A 6 12.23 1.80 4.23
C PHE A 6 12.54 2.64 5.47
N PHE A 7 11.91 3.80 5.54
CA PHE A 7 11.99 4.69 6.69
C PHE A 7 10.59 4.91 7.27
N GLU A 8 10.54 5.19 8.56
CA GLU A 8 9.37 5.68 9.27
C GLU A 8 9.73 6.96 10.01
N CYS A 9 8.85 7.97 9.93
CA CYS A 9 9.00 9.20 10.70
C CYS A 9 8.95 8.93 12.20
N SER A 10 9.90 9.47 12.98
CA SER A 10 9.94 9.31 14.43
C SER A 10 8.85 10.12 15.16
N ASN A 11 8.25 11.12 14.51
CA ASN A 11 7.13 11.86 15.07
C ASN A 11 5.86 10.97 15.08
N PRO A 12 5.30 10.62 16.24
CA PRO A 12 4.15 9.71 16.34
C PRO A 12 2.87 10.29 15.71
N ALA A 13 2.73 11.62 15.64
CA ALA A 13 1.60 12.25 14.95
C ALA A 13 1.74 12.19 13.41
N CYS A 14 2.96 11.96 12.90
CA CYS A 14 3.23 11.86 11.47
C CYS A 14 3.25 10.41 11.00
N GLY A 15 4.06 9.56 11.63
CA GLY A 15 4.16 8.11 11.36
C GLY A 15 4.49 7.73 9.91
N PHE A 16 4.86 8.69 9.06
CA PHE A 16 4.96 8.50 7.62
C PHE A 16 6.00 7.46 7.26
N ARG A 17 5.57 6.39 6.58
CA ARG A 17 6.44 5.30 6.11
C ARG A 17 6.60 5.38 4.60
N PHE A 18 7.84 5.35 4.14
CA PHE A 18 8.17 5.48 2.73
C PHE A 18 9.51 4.84 2.39
N PRO A 19 9.68 4.37 1.14
CA PRO A 19 10.98 3.95 0.61
C PRO A 19 11.81 5.16 0.17
N ALA A 20 13.10 5.18 0.51
CA ALA A 20 14.03 6.22 0.06
C ALA A 20 15.48 5.70 -0.01
N PRO A 21 16.39 6.45 -0.69
CA PRO A 21 17.82 6.18 -0.60
C PRO A 21 18.33 6.29 0.84
N ALA A 22 19.35 5.50 1.17
CA ALA A 22 19.94 5.47 2.52
C ALA A 22 20.46 6.84 3.03
N ALA A 23 20.72 7.79 2.13
CA ALA A 23 21.19 9.14 2.47
C ALA A 23 20.08 10.06 3.01
N MET A 24 18.81 9.63 3.02
CA MET A 24 17.70 10.44 3.54
C MET A 24 17.87 10.65 5.05
N ASN A 25 17.85 11.92 5.49
CA ASN A 25 18.15 12.30 6.88
C ASN A 25 16.98 12.97 7.61
N ALA A 26 15.88 13.28 6.92
CA ALA A 26 14.70 13.91 7.52
C ALA A 26 13.41 13.45 6.84
N CYS A 27 12.29 13.48 7.56
CA CYS A 27 10.98 13.14 7.02
C CYS A 27 10.53 14.16 5.96
N PRO A 28 10.17 13.73 4.73
CA PRO A 28 9.76 14.64 3.67
C PRO A 28 8.38 15.28 3.95
N ARG A 29 7.64 14.76 4.93
CA ARG A 29 6.31 15.25 5.30
C ARG A 29 6.35 16.32 6.40
N CYS A 30 7.25 16.19 7.39
CA CYS A 30 7.25 17.08 8.56
C CYS A 30 8.65 17.46 9.07
N GLY A 31 9.73 17.06 8.40
CA GLY A 31 11.12 17.40 8.77
C GLY A 31 11.69 16.66 9.99
N ALA A 32 10.89 15.86 10.71
CA ALA A 32 11.35 15.13 11.88
C ALA A 32 12.36 14.01 11.52
N PRO A 33 13.16 13.52 12.49
CA PRO A 33 14.10 12.42 12.26
C PRO A 33 13.43 11.14 11.74
N LEU A 34 14.24 10.26 11.14
CA LEU A 34 13.80 9.00 10.55
C LEU A 34 14.30 7.80 11.37
N ARG A 35 13.43 6.79 11.48
CA ARG A 35 13.80 5.44 11.92
C ARG A 35 13.92 4.55 10.68
N GLY A 36 15.10 3.96 10.47
CA GLY A 36 15.27 2.92 9.45
C GLY A 36 14.49 1.67 9.84
N LEU A 37 13.78 1.08 8.88
CA LEU A 37 13.08 -0.19 9.05
C LEU A 37 13.92 -1.31 8.42
N PRO A 38 13.95 -2.50 9.06
CA PRO A 38 14.69 -3.62 8.51
C PRO A 38 14.15 -3.99 7.13
N ASN A 39 15.08 -4.16 6.17
CA ASN A 39 14.76 -4.86 4.94
C ASN A 39 14.49 -6.32 5.32
N HIS A 40 13.32 -6.82 4.92
CA HIS A 40 12.90 -8.17 5.23
C HIS A 40 13.72 -9.13 4.35
N ALA A 41 14.87 -9.56 4.86
CA ALA A 41 15.56 -10.75 4.38
C ALA A 41 14.93 -11.94 5.12
N GLY A 42 14.34 -12.88 4.38
CA GLY A 42 13.72 -14.08 4.95
C GLY A 42 12.24 -13.92 5.31
N LEU A 43 11.39 -13.66 4.31
CA LEU A 43 9.95 -13.85 4.49
C LEU A 43 9.65 -15.35 4.33
N ASP A 44 9.15 -15.98 5.38
CA ASP A 44 8.56 -17.32 5.29
C ASP A 44 7.36 -17.27 4.36
N SER A 45 7.26 -18.25 3.46
CA SER A 45 6.15 -18.35 2.52
C SER A 45 4.91 -18.88 3.23
N PHE A 46 3.84 -18.09 3.25
CA PHE A 46 2.52 -18.53 3.68
C PHE A 46 1.49 -18.14 2.63
N ASN A 47 0.93 -19.14 1.95
CA ASN A 47 -0.08 -18.96 0.92
C ASN A 47 -1.42 -19.57 1.38
N PRO A 48 -2.30 -18.81 2.06
CA PRO A 48 -3.56 -19.33 2.58
C PRO A 48 -4.70 -19.28 1.56
N ARG A 49 -4.41 -19.55 0.27
CA ARG A 49 -5.41 -19.50 -0.81
C ARG A 49 -6.61 -20.42 -0.58
N ASP A 50 -6.44 -21.46 0.24
CA ASP A 50 -7.43 -22.54 0.34
C ASP A 50 -8.62 -22.25 1.28
N ASP A 51 -8.59 -21.18 2.09
CA ASP A 51 -9.73 -20.82 2.94
C ASP A 51 -10.36 -19.45 2.61
N ILE A 52 -10.62 -19.20 1.33
CA ILE A 52 -11.44 -18.06 0.88
C ILE A 52 -12.90 -18.52 0.74
N PRO A 53 -13.82 -18.05 1.60
CA PRO A 53 -15.24 -18.34 1.42
C PRO A 53 -15.76 -17.71 0.13
N SER A 54 -16.64 -18.42 -0.58
CA SER A 54 -17.41 -17.84 -1.69
C SER A 54 -18.31 -16.71 -1.15
N GLY A 55 -18.30 -15.53 -1.79
CA GLY A 55 -18.99 -14.32 -1.32
C GLY A 55 -18.15 -13.35 -0.47
N SER A 56 -16.84 -13.52 -0.43
CA SER A 56 -15.93 -12.66 0.35
C SER A 56 -15.80 -11.24 -0.24
N THR A 57 -15.86 -10.24 0.62
CA THR A 57 -15.57 -8.83 0.30
C THR A 57 -14.08 -8.67 -0.03
N LEU A 58 -13.77 -8.09 -1.20
CA LEU A 58 -12.39 -7.81 -1.61
C LEU A 58 -12.05 -6.33 -1.39
N GLU A 59 -10.90 -6.08 -0.79
CA GLU A 59 -10.31 -4.76 -0.58
C GLU A 59 -8.88 -4.76 -1.10
N ALA A 60 -8.36 -3.61 -1.54
CA ALA A 60 -6.98 -3.48 -2.01
C ALA A 60 -6.18 -2.48 -1.16
N LEU A 61 -4.91 -2.76 -0.90
CA LEU A 61 -3.99 -1.85 -0.22
C LEU A 61 -2.80 -1.51 -1.13
N LEU A 62 -2.64 -0.23 -1.44
CA LEU A 62 -1.60 0.30 -2.32
C LEU A 62 -0.49 0.95 -1.50
N ASP A 63 0.56 0.19 -1.17
CA ASP A 63 1.70 0.68 -0.40
C ASP A 63 2.77 1.32 -1.28
N ASN A 64 2.91 2.65 -1.18
CA ASN A 64 3.96 3.43 -1.85
C ASN A 64 3.99 3.33 -3.40
N ILE A 65 2.81 3.22 -4.03
CA ILE A 65 2.67 3.24 -5.49
C ILE A 65 2.83 4.68 -6.00
N ARG A 66 4.05 5.04 -6.42
CA ARG A 66 4.39 6.43 -6.78
C ARG A 66 3.70 6.96 -8.06
N SER A 67 3.30 6.09 -8.97
CA SER A 67 2.75 6.48 -10.27
C SER A 67 1.28 6.90 -10.13
N THR A 68 0.98 8.18 -10.42
CA THR A 68 -0.41 8.68 -10.46
C THR A 68 -1.25 7.91 -11.48
N TYR A 69 -0.64 7.51 -12.60
CA TYR A 69 -1.30 6.72 -13.65
C TYR A 69 -1.68 5.32 -13.14
N ASN A 70 -0.75 4.65 -12.44
CA ASN A 70 -1.02 3.30 -11.92
C ASN A 70 -2.08 3.34 -10.83
N VAL A 71 -2.05 4.35 -9.96
CA VAL A 71 -3.10 4.51 -8.93
C VAL A 71 -4.47 4.72 -9.58
N GLY A 72 -4.60 5.60 -10.58
CA GLY A 72 -5.88 5.76 -11.28
C GLY A 72 -6.32 4.51 -12.04
N ALA A 73 -5.40 3.76 -12.65
CA ALA A 73 -5.72 2.47 -13.26
C ALA A 73 -6.18 1.42 -12.23
N MET A 74 -5.64 1.44 -11.02
CA MET A 74 -6.08 0.59 -9.91
C MET A 74 -7.47 0.97 -9.41
N PHE A 75 -7.83 2.26 -9.38
CA PHE A 75 -9.22 2.68 -9.14
C PHE A 75 -10.17 2.09 -10.18
N ARG A 76 -9.85 2.22 -11.48
CA ARG A 76 -10.67 1.64 -12.56
C ARG A 76 -10.81 0.12 -12.49
N THR A 77 -9.70 -0.55 -12.18
CA THR A 77 -9.71 -2.01 -11.98
C THR A 77 -10.57 -2.37 -10.78
N GLY A 78 -10.48 -1.58 -9.70
CA GLY A 78 -11.27 -1.77 -8.50
C GLY A 78 -12.76 -1.62 -8.72
N ASP A 79 -13.16 -0.61 -9.48
CA ASP A 79 -14.56 -0.36 -9.86
C ASP A 79 -15.12 -1.54 -10.68
N GLY A 80 -14.40 -1.97 -11.71
CA GLY A 80 -14.81 -3.11 -12.54
C GLY A 80 -14.80 -4.46 -11.80
N ALA A 81 -13.96 -4.62 -10.77
CA ALA A 81 -13.87 -5.82 -9.96
C ALA A 81 -14.80 -5.83 -8.75
N GLY A 82 -15.50 -4.72 -8.47
CA GLY A 82 -16.36 -4.58 -7.29
C GLY A 82 -15.59 -4.57 -5.97
N LEU A 83 -14.41 -3.92 -5.94
CA LEU A 83 -13.69 -3.70 -4.69
C LEU A 83 -14.55 -2.89 -3.71
N ALA A 84 -14.63 -3.37 -2.48
CA ALA A 84 -15.37 -2.67 -1.43
C ALA A 84 -14.61 -1.46 -0.88
N HIS A 85 -13.28 -1.50 -0.93
CA HIS A 85 -12.44 -0.40 -0.44
C HIS A 85 -11.03 -0.42 -1.03
N LEU A 86 -10.44 0.77 -1.18
CA LEU A 86 -9.06 0.97 -1.62
C LEU A 86 -8.27 1.77 -0.57
N HIS A 87 -7.26 1.14 0.04
CA HIS A 87 -6.40 1.72 1.08
C HIS A 87 -5.11 2.27 0.45
N LEU A 88 -5.02 3.59 0.26
CA LEU A 88 -3.83 4.27 -0.26
C LEU A 88 -2.84 4.50 0.86
N CYS A 89 -1.58 4.07 0.71
CA CYS A 89 -0.61 4.13 1.79
C CYS A 89 0.70 4.82 1.41
N GLY A 90 1.26 5.57 2.35
CA GLY A 90 2.58 6.20 2.22
C GLY A 90 2.61 7.19 1.06
N THR A 91 3.55 7.00 0.14
CA THR A 91 3.75 7.91 -1.02
C THR A 91 2.73 7.73 -2.14
N SER A 92 1.76 6.81 -2.01
CA SER A 92 0.70 6.64 -3.02
C SER A 92 -0.11 7.93 -3.15
N PRO A 93 -0.20 8.55 -4.34
CA PRO A 93 -1.01 9.74 -4.55
C PRO A 93 -2.50 9.41 -4.40
N THR A 94 -3.28 10.40 -4.00
CA THR A 94 -4.72 10.29 -3.79
C THR A 94 -5.49 10.98 -4.92
N PRO A 95 -6.82 10.74 -5.05
CA PRO A 95 -7.66 11.41 -6.03
C PRO A 95 -7.68 12.94 -5.98
N GLU A 96 -7.28 13.58 -4.87
CA GLU A 96 -7.07 15.04 -4.81
C GLU A 96 -5.96 15.51 -5.76
N ASN A 97 -5.08 14.62 -6.22
CA ASN A 97 -4.16 14.90 -7.31
C ASN A 97 -4.92 14.76 -8.65
N PRO A 98 -5.11 15.83 -9.45
CA PRO A 98 -5.90 15.77 -10.67
C PRO A 98 -5.39 14.75 -11.71
N ARG A 99 -4.11 14.38 -11.65
CA ARG A 99 -3.55 13.34 -12.53
C ARG A 99 -4.05 11.94 -12.20
N VAL A 100 -4.38 11.67 -10.93
CA VAL A 100 -5.03 10.42 -10.54
C VAL A 100 -6.45 10.41 -11.12
N GLY A 101 -7.26 11.44 -10.86
CA GLY A 101 -8.62 11.55 -11.40
C GLY A 101 -8.69 11.42 -12.92
N LYS A 102 -7.77 12.06 -13.65
CA LYS A 102 -7.66 11.94 -15.13
C LYS A 102 -7.53 10.49 -15.62
N THR A 103 -6.94 9.61 -14.81
CA THR A 103 -6.73 8.20 -15.17
C THR A 103 -7.71 7.25 -14.50
N ALA A 104 -8.31 7.66 -13.37
CA ALA A 104 -9.38 6.95 -12.67
C ALA A 104 -10.72 7.06 -13.41
N LEU A 105 -10.94 8.11 -14.20
CA LEU A 105 -12.12 8.28 -15.06
C LEU A 105 -13.46 8.20 -14.30
N GLY A 106 -13.50 8.71 -13.07
CA GLY A 106 -14.69 8.73 -12.23
C GLY A 106 -14.79 7.55 -11.25
N ALA A 107 -13.93 6.53 -11.38
CA ALA A 107 -13.88 5.40 -10.46
C ALA A 107 -13.50 5.82 -9.02
N GLU A 108 -12.84 6.97 -8.85
CA GLU A 108 -12.55 7.55 -7.54
C GLU A 108 -13.80 7.99 -6.76
N PHE A 109 -14.95 8.11 -7.43
CA PHE A 109 -16.23 8.45 -6.81
C PHE A 109 -17.09 7.21 -6.52
N SER A 110 -16.83 6.07 -7.16
CA SER A 110 -17.57 4.82 -6.96
C SER A 110 -16.89 3.88 -5.98
N VAL A 111 -15.55 3.81 -5.98
CA VAL A 111 -14.78 2.95 -5.08
C VAL A 111 -14.44 3.71 -3.80
N PRO A 112 -14.96 3.32 -2.63
CA PRO A 112 -14.57 3.93 -1.36
C PRO A 112 -13.06 3.80 -1.13
N TRP A 113 -12.43 4.85 -0.60
CA TRP A 113 -11.00 4.85 -0.36
C TRP A 113 -10.61 5.66 0.87
N THR A 114 -9.46 5.31 1.46
CA THR A 114 -8.83 6.02 2.57
C THR A 114 -7.35 6.16 2.32
N TRP A 115 -6.74 7.21 2.86
CA TRP A 115 -5.28 7.37 2.86
C TRP A 115 -4.68 7.15 4.25
N HIS A 116 -3.56 6.44 4.29
CA HIS A 116 -2.81 6.12 5.50
C HIS A 116 -1.34 6.51 5.34
N ALA A 117 -0.79 7.17 6.35
CA ALA A 117 0.63 7.55 6.33
C ALA A 117 1.57 6.33 6.38
N ASN A 118 1.10 5.18 6.85
CA ASN A 118 1.91 3.99 7.07
C ASN A 118 1.17 2.71 6.67
N GLY A 119 1.55 2.14 5.52
CA GLY A 119 0.91 0.92 5.00
C GLY A 119 1.11 -0.31 5.89
N LEU A 120 2.19 -0.38 6.68
CA LEU A 120 2.39 -1.47 7.64
C LEU A 120 1.37 -1.40 8.78
N LEU A 121 1.10 -0.20 9.30
CA LEU A 121 0.09 -0.02 10.35
C LEU A 121 -1.32 -0.27 9.80
N ALA A 122 -1.63 0.23 8.60
CA ALA A 122 -2.91 -0.05 7.93
C ALA A 122 -3.12 -1.56 7.72
N ALA A 123 -2.12 -2.26 7.18
CA ALA A 123 -2.19 -3.72 7.00
C ALA A 123 -2.39 -4.48 8.31
N ARG A 124 -1.72 -4.08 9.39
CA ARG A 124 -1.92 -4.67 10.73
C ARG A 124 -3.33 -4.44 11.25
N GLN A 125 -3.87 -3.24 11.08
CA GLN A 125 -5.24 -2.91 11.49
C GLN A 125 -6.27 -3.75 10.72
N ILE A 126 -6.11 -3.86 9.40
CA ILE A 126 -6.98 -4.69 8.54
C ILE A 126 -6.92 -6.15 8.97
N LYS A 127 -5.72 -6.69 9.22
CA LYS A 127 -5.56 -8.06 9.71
C LYS A 127 -6.21 -8.26 11.09
N ALA A 128 -6.12 -7.29 11.99
CA ALA A 128 -6.74 -7.34 13.31
C ALA A 128 -8.28 -7.33 13.25
N GLN A 129 -8.87 -6.86 12.15
CA GLN A 129 -10.32 -6.94 11.88
C GLN A 129 -10.76 -8.34 11.39
N GLY A 130 -9.87 -9.32 11.38
CA GLY A 130 -10.16 -10.69 10.94
C GLY A 130 -10.08 -10.89 9.42
N ARG A 131 -9.58 -9.89 8.67
CA ARG A 131 -9.35 -10.03 7.23
C ARG A 131 -8.10 -10.85 6.97
N LYS A 132 -8.16 -11.67 5.91
CA LYS A 132 -6.96 -12.30 5.33
C LYS A 132 -6.25 -11.29 4.44
N LEU A 133 -4.93 -11.23 4.57
CA LEU A 133 -4.08 -10.33 3.79
C LEU A 133 -3.21 -11.16 2.85
N TRP A 134 -3.27 -10.85 1.56
CA TRP A 134 -2.38 -11.39 0.54
C TRP A 134 -1.51 -10.28 -0.04
N ALA A 135 -0.25 -10.59 -0.31
CA ALA A 135 0.67 -9.68 -0.98
C ALA A 135 0.93 -10.17 -2.41
N LEU A 136 0.92 -9.23 -3.37
CA LEU A 136 1.44 -9.48 -4.72
C LEU A 136 2.91 -9.05 -4.72
N GLU A 137 3.80 -10.03 -4.89
CA GLU A 137 5.24 -9.82 -4.83
C GLU A 137 6.00 -10.81 -5.73
N ILE A 138 7.31 -10.63 -5.87
CA ILE A 138 8.19 -11.44 -6.73
C ILE A 138 9.42 -11.97 -5.97
N GLY A 139 9.35 -12.06 -4.64
CA GLY A 139 10.43 -12.54 -3.80
C GLY A 139 10.61 -14.06 -3.85
N PRO A 140 11.74 -14.58 -3.34
CA PRO A 140 12.05 -16.01 -3.36
C PRO A 140 11.02 -16.92 -2.67
N GLY A 141 10.24 -16.38 -1.72
CA GLY A 141 9.17 -17.11 -1.02
C GLY A 141 7.79 -16.99 -1.68
N SER A 142 7.68 -16.28 -2.81
CA SER A 142 6.39 -16.08 -3.48
C SER A 142 5.89 -17.36 -4.17
N SER A 143 4.57 -17.56 -4.19
CA SER A 143 3.93 -18.63 -4.95
C SER A 143 3.18 -18.05 -6.15
N SER A 144 3.38 -18.64 -7.33
CA SER A 144 2.65 -18.25 -8.56
C SER A 144 1.14 -18.27 -8.33
N ILE A 145 0.44 -17.26 -8.86
CA ILE A 145 -1.04 -17.22 -8.89
C ILE A 145 -1.63 -18.00 -10.08
N PHE A 146 -0.78 -18.54 -10.95
CA PHE A 146 -1.10 -19.36 -12.12
C PHE A 146 -0.33 -20.67 -12.12
#